data_AF-A0AAD1R4I3-F1
#
_entry.id   AF-A0AAD1R4I3-F1
#
_cell.length_a   1.000
_cell.length_b   1.000
_cell.length_c   1.000
_cell.angle_alpha   90.00
_cell.angle_beta   90.00
_cell.angle_gamma   90.00
#
_symmetry.space_group_name_H-M   'P 1'
#
loop_
_entity.id
_entity.type
_entity.pdbx_description
1 polymer ?
#
loop_
_entity_poly.entity_id
_entity_poly.type
_entity_poly.pdbx_seq_one_letter_code
_entity_poly.pdbx_strand_id
1 'polypeptide(L)'
;MLFLSRYSGTNTGNVHIIADLYAEVIGVLAQSKFQAVRKKFVTELKELRQKEQSPHVVQSIISLIMGMKFFRVKMYPVEEFEASFQFMQECAQYFLEVKDKDIKHALAGLFVEILIPVAAAVKNEVNVPCLKNFVEMLYQNTFELSSRKKHSLVIYNVFGRIRDQERA
;
A
#
# COMPACT_ATOMS: atom_id res chain seq x y z
N MET A 1 11.92 -6.81 8.82
CA MET A 1 11.76 -5.42 9.27
C MET A 1 11.42 -5.32 10.77
N LEU A 2 12.22 -5.95 11.67
CA LEU A 2 11.87 -6.18 13.08
C LEU A 2 12.46 -5.16 14.09
N PHE A 3 13.04 -4.05 13.62
CA PHE A 3 13.75 -3.11 14.50
C PHE A 3 12.86 -2.16 15.32
N LEU A 4 11.54 -2.13 15.08
CA LEU A 4 10.65 -1.14 15.69
C LEU A 4 10.07 -1.56 17.06
N SER A 5 10.29 -2.80 17.50
CA SER A 5 9.72 -3.27 18.77
C SER A 5 10.49 -2.83 20.02
N ARG A 6 11.72 -2.31 19.92
CA ARG A 6 12.62 -2.23 21.08
C ARG A 6 12.76 -0.88 21.77
N TYR A 7 12.05 0.17 21.35
CA TYR A 7 12.28 1.51 21.93
C TYR A 7 10.99 2.25 22.26
N SER A 8 10.40 1.92 23.42
CA SER A 8 9.54 2.85 24.16
C SER A 8 10.44 3.70 25.09
N GLY A 9 10.90 4.85 24.60
CA GLY A 9 11.76 5.81 25.31
C GLY A 9 11.97 7.09 24.50
N THR A 10 12.72 8.07 25.01
CA THR A 10 12.98 9.42 24.45
C THR A 10 13.44 9.50 22.97
N ASN A 11 13.61 8.37 22.28
CA ASN A 11 14.05 8.24 20.89
C ASN A 11 12.94 7.95 19.87
N THR A 12 11.65 7.94 20.24
CA THR A 12 10.55 7.61 19.32
C THR A 12 10.55 8.46 18.05
N GLY A 13 10.91 9.74 18.14
CA GLY A 13 11.05 10.62 16.97
C GLY A 13 12.13 10.14 15.99
N ASN A 14 13.31 9.77 16.50
CA ASN A 14 14.41 9.23 15.69
C ASN A 14 14.02 7.91 15.02
N VAL A 15 13.26 7.08 15.72
CA VAL A 15 12.77 5.79 15.20
C VAL A 15 11.84 5.99 13.99
N HIS A 16 10.94 6.97 14.04
CA HIS A 16 10.08 7.30 12.90
C HIS A 16 10.87 7.85 11.71
N ILE A 17 11.87 8.71 11.94
CA ILE A 17 12.74 9.24 10.89
C ILE A 17 13.50 8.10 10.20
N ILE A 18 14.08 7.17 10.97
CA ILE A 18 14.82 6.03 10.42
C ILE A 18 13.88 5.13 9.60
N ALA A 19 12.66 4.88 10.09
CA ALA A 19 11.68 4.08 9.36
C ALA A 19 11.30 4.73 8.02
N ASP A 20 11.15 6.05 7.98
CA ASP A 20 10.84 6.80 6.77
C ASP A 20 11.98 6.78 5.76
N LEU A 21 13.21 7.03 6.19
CA LEU A 21 14.39 6.93 5.34
C LEU A 21 14.57 5.51 4.79
N TYR A 22 14.33 4.49 5.61
CA TYR A 22 14.40 3.11 5.16
C TYR A 22 13.31 2.80 4.12
N ALA A 23 12.08 3.25 4.35
CA ALA A 23 10.99 3.08 3.38
C ALA A 23 11.31 3.77 2.04
N GLU A 24 11.98 4.92 2.07
CA GLU A 24 12.41 5.63 0.86
C GLU A 24 13.46 4.82 0.09
N VAL A 25 14.46 4.28 0.79
CA VAL A 25 15.45 3.38 0.18
C VAL A 25 14.79 2.15 -0.43
N ILE A 26 13.81 1.55 0.25
CA ILE A 26 13.04 0.43 -0.31
C ILE A 26 12.26 0.85 -1.57
N GLY A 27 11.65 2.04 -1.57
CA GLY A 27 10.96 2.61 -2.73
C GLY A 27 11.89 2.77 -3.95
N VAL A 28 13.10 3.29 -3.73
CA VAL A 28 14.14 3.40 -4.77
C VAL A 28 14.63 2.03 -5.23
N LEU A 29 14.91 1.11 -4.28
CA LEU A 29 15.37 -0.24 -4.61
C LEU A 29 14.31 -1.01 -5.43
N ALA A 30 13.04 -0.83 -5.13
CA ALA A 30 11.94 -1.45 -5.86
C ALA A 30 11.92 -1.02 -7.34
N GLN A 31 12.46 0.15 -7.71
CA GLN A 31 12.56 0.56 -9.11
C GLN A 31 13.47 -0.36 -9.94
N SER A 32 14.50 -0.95 -9.35
CA SER A 32 15.45 -1.80 -10.08
C SER A 32 15.32 -3.28 -9.72
N LYS A 33 14.75 -3.60 -8.55
CA LYS A 33 14.69 -4.96 -7.99
C LYS A 33 13.30 -5.30 -7.45
N PHE A 34 12.24 -4.87 -8.14
CA PHE A 34 10.86 -5.04 -7.69
C PHE A 34 10.51 -6.47 -7.25
N GLN A 35 10.85 -7.49 -8.05
CA GLN A 35 10.52 -8.88 -7.72
C GLN A 35 11.16 -9.36 -6.42
N ALA A 36 12.39 -8.93 -6.13
CA ALA A 36 13.08 -9.28 -4.88
C ALA A 36 12.42 -8.58 -3.68
N VAL A 37 12.08 -7.30 -3.83
CA VAL A 37 11.39 -6.52 -2.79
C VAL A 37 10.00 -7.11 -2.51
N ARG A 38 9.20 -7.37 -3.55
CA ARG A 38 7.88 -8.02 -3.44
C ARG A 38 7.99 -9.37 -2.75
N LYS A 39 8.89 -10.24 -3.20
CA LYS A 39 9.07 -11.58 -2.61
C LYS A 39 9.39 -11.47 -1.12
N LYS A 40 10.28 -10.55 -0.73
CA LYS A 40 10.65 -10.33 0.67
C LYS A 40 9.47 -9.81 1.49
N PHE A 41 8.73 -8.83 0.97
CA PHE A 41 7.53 -8.28 1.61
C PHE A 41 6.47 -9.36 1.84
N VAL A 42 6.10 -10.11 0.79
CA VAL A 42 5.06 -11.15 0.86
C VAL A 42 5.46 -12.25 1.85
N THR A 43 6.74 -12.64 1.86
CA THR A 43 7.26 -13.64 2.80
C THR A 43 7.13 -13.15 4.25
N GLU A 44 7.64 -11.94 4.55
CA GLU A 44 7.55 -11.40 5.92
C GLU A 44 6.10 -11.18 6.36
N LEU A 45 5.21 -10.73 5.47
CA LEU A 45 3.80 -10.53 5.77
C LEU A 45 3.12 -11.87 6.10
N LYS A 46 3.40 -12.92 5.31
CA LYS A 46 2.85 -14.26 5.55
C LYS A 46 3.32 -14.82 6.88
N GLU A 47 4.60 -14.69 7.21
CA GLU A 47 5.16 -15.11 8.51
C GLU A 47 4.51 -14.37 9.67
N LEU A 48 4.32 -13.06 9.57
CA LEU A 48 3.66 -12.27 10.62
C LEU A 48 2.20 -12.66 10.80
N ARG A 49 1.48 -12.95 9.71
CA ARG A 49 0.07 -13.40 9.74
C ARG A 49 -0.11 -14.76 10.42
N GLN A 50 0.92 -15.62 10.42
CA GLN A 50 0.88 -16.93 11.06
C GLN A 50 1.14 -16.87 12.58
N LYS A 51 1.66 -15.75 13.08
CA LYS A 51 1.92 -15.57 14.51
C LYS A 51 0.61 -15.30 15.26
N GLU A 52 0.61 -15.64 16.56
CA GLU A 52 -0.47 -15.28 17.46
C GLU A 52 -0.68 -13.76 17.47
N GLN A 53 -1.93 -13.34 17.31
CA GLN A 53 -2.27 -11.93 17.20
C GLN A 53 -2.03 -11.24 18.54
N SER A 54 -1.16 -10.23 18.51
CA SER A 54 -0.82 -9.39 19.65
C SER A 54 -0.56 -7.97 19.17
N PRO A 55 -0.65 -6.95 20.04
CA PRO A 55 -0.37 -5.56 19.66
C PRO A 55 1.01 -5.38 18.99
N HIS A 56 2.00 -6.15 19.43
CA HIS A 56 3.34 -6.19 18.85
C HIS A 56 3.34 -6.72 17.40
N VAL A 57 2.60 -7.80 17.13
CA VAL A 57 2.48 -8.36 15.77
C VAL A 57 1.74 -7.41 14.85
N VAL A 58 0.66 -6.79 15.32
CA VAL A 58 -0.09 -5.76 14.59
C VAL A 58 0.84 -4.61 14.20
N GLN A 59 1.62 -4.08 15.15
CA GLN A 59 2.57 -3.00 14.88
C GLN A 59 3.67 -3.42 13.89
N SER A 60 4.14 -4.67 13.97
CA SER A 60 5.11 -5.22 13.03
C SER A 60 4.56 -5.30 11.61
N ILE A 61 3.29 -5.70 11.46
CA ILE A 61 2.59 -5.74 10.17
C ILE A 61 2.41 -4.32 9.62
N ILE A 62 1.95 -3.37 10.45
CA ILE A 62 1.80 -1.96 10.06
C ILE A 62 3.13 -1.40 9.57
N SER A 63 4.20 -1.66 10.30
CA SER A 63 5.54 -1.20 9.94
C SER A 63 6.02 -1.78 8.61
N LEU A 64 5.77 -3.07 8.37
CA LEU A 64 6.08 -3.72 7.11
C LEU A 64 5.32 -3.07 5.94
N ILE A 65 4.02 -2.81 6.11
CA ILE A 65 3.17 -2.13 5.13
C ILE A 65 3.68 -0.72 4.84
N MET A 66 3.97 0.07 5.88
CA MET A 66 4.47 1.43 5.73
C MET A 66 5.88 1.48 5.09
N GLY A 67 6.65 0.40 5.21
CA GLY A 67 7.92 0.22 4.50
C GLY A 67 7.81 0.31 2.98
N MET A 68 6.61 0.07 2.42
CA MET A 68 6.34 0.15 0.98
C MET A 68 5.74 1.50 0.56
N LYS A 69 5.56 2.47 1.45
CA LYS A 69 4.82 3.72 1.17
C LYS A 69 5.40 4.55 0.02
N PHE A 70 6.71 4.43 -0.23
CA PHE A 70 7.41 5.13 -1.31
C PHE A 70 7.55 4.29 -2.59
N PHE A 71 6.90 3.13 -2.67
CA PHE A 71 6.83 2.36 -3.90
C PHE A 71 6.17 3.20 -5.01
N ARG A 72 6.83 3.27 -6.18
CA ARG A 72 6.29 3.94 -7.36
C ARG A 72 6.08 2.93 -8.46
N VAL A 73 4.85 2.89 -8.97
CA VAL A 73 4.50 2.08 -10.14
C VAL A 73 5.22 2.63 -11.36
N LYS A 74 5.86 1.76 -12.12
CA LYS A 74 6.35 2.09 -13.45
C LYS A 74 5.24 1.87 -14.47
N MET A 75 5.01 2.86 -15.32
CA MET A 75 4.01 2.78 -16.40
C MET A 75 4.51 1.92 -17.57
N TYR A 76 5.83 1.88 -17.79
CA TYR A 76 6.45 1.08 -18.85
C TYR A 76 7.68 0.30 -18.36
N PRO A 77 7.98 -0.84 -19.00
CA PRO A 77 7.12 -1.54 -19.97
C PRO A 77 5.88 -2.15 -19.30
N VAL A 78 4.87 -2.56 -20.08
CA VAL A 78 3.55 -2.98 -19.57
C VAL A 78 3.65 -4.13 -18.57
N GLU A 79 4.63 -5.01 -18.72
CA GLU A 79 4.87 -6.14 -17.83
C GLU A 79 5.30 -5.69 -16.43
N GLU A 80 6.06 -4.60 -16.32
CA GLU A 80 6.44 -4.02 -15.03
C GLU A 80 5.25 -3.32 -14.35
N PHE A 81 4.40 -2.69 -15.15
CA PHE A 81 3.15 -2.11 -14.68
C PHE A 81 2.20 -3.19 -14.13
N GLU A 82 1.94 -4.24 -14.91
CA GLU A 82 1.08 -5.36 -14.52
C GLU A 82 1.61 -6.07 -13.27
N ALA A 83 2.93 -6.30 -13.18
CA ALA A 83 3.53 -6.88 -11.99
C ALA A 83 3.33 -6.00 -10.75
N SER A 84 3.42 -4.68 -10.91
CA SER A 84 3.14 -3.71 -9.84
C SER A 84 1.69 -3.77 -9.39
N PHE A 85 0.75 -3.88 -10.32
CA PHE A 85 -0.67 -3.99 -10.01
C PHE A 85 -1.06 -5.36 -9.44
N GLN A 86 -0.38 -6.43 -9.82
CA GLN A 86 -0.55 -7.74 -9.18
C GLN A 86 -0.18 -7.67 -7.69
N PHE A 87 0.92 -7.00 -7.35
CA PHE A 87 1.26 -6.74 -5.94
C PHE A 87 0.21 -5.90 -5.22
N MET A 88 -0.30 -4.84 -5.86
CA MET A 88 -1.37 -4.02 -5.29
C MET A 88 -2.62 -4.86 -5.02
N GLN A 89 -3.01 -5.76 -5.94
CA GLN A 89 -4.13 -6.68 -5.76
C GLN A 89 -3.94 -7.63 -4.57
N GLU A 90 -2.72 -8.15 -4.35
CA GLU A 90 -2.41 -8.96 -3.15
C GLU A 90 -2.62 -8.16 -1.86
N CYS A 91 -2.18 -6.90 -1.83
CA CYS A 91 -2.41 -6.00 -0.70
C CYS A 91 -3.91 -5.70 -0.51
N ALA A 92 -4.66 -5.51 -1.59
CA ALA A 92 -6.09 -5.26 -1.57
C ALA A 92 -6.89 -6.46 -1.05
N GLN A 93 -6.52 -7.67 -1.46
CA GLN A 93 -7.09 -8.88 -0.93
C GLN A 93 -6.88 -8.97 0.58
N TYR A 94 -5.67 -8.67 1.06
CA TYR A 94 -5.40 -8.62 2.50
C TYR A 94 -6.20 -7.52 3.22
N PHE A 95 -6.41 -6.36 2.60
CA PHE A 95 -7.24 -5.28 3.14
C PHE A 95 -8.70 -5.70 3.36
N LEU A 96 -9.24 -6.51 2.45
CA LEU A 96 -10.60 -7.04 2.55
C LEU A 96 -10.70 -8.12 3.64
N GLU A 97 -9.69 -8.98 3.77
CA GLU A 97 -9.65 -10.09 4.74
C GLU A 97 -9.42 -9.63 6.19
N VAL A 98 -8.55 -8.64 6.41
CA VAL A 98 -8.11 -8.26 7.76
C VAL A 98 -9.24 -7.60 8.54
N LYS A 99 -9.40 -7.96 9.83
CA LYS A 99 -10.43 -7.34 10.70
C LYS A 99 -9.89 -6.18 11.53
N ASP A 100 -8.59 -6.17 11.77
CA ASP A 100 -7.90 -5.16 12.55
C ASP A 100 -7.97 -3.78 11.86
N LYS A 101 -8.44 -2.78 12.59
CA LYS A 101 -8.72 -1.45 12.04
C LYS A 101 -7.45 -0.65 11.76
N ASP A 102 -6.37 -0.91 12.47
CA ASP A 102 -5.10 -0.20 12.33
C ASP A 102 -4.31 -0.76 11.15
N ILE A 103 -4.35 -2.08 10.94
CA ILE A 103 -3.81 -2.69 9.72
C ILE A 103 -4.60 -2.23 8.48
N LYS A 104 -5.94 -2.21 8.55
CA LYS A 104 -6.75 -1.64 7.45
C LYS A 104 -6.35 -0.19 7.17
N HIS A 105 -6.12 0.61 8.21
CA HIS A 105 -5.73 2.00 8.06
C HIS A 105 -4.37 2.16 7.39
N ALA A 106 -3.38 1.34 7.75
CA ALA A 106 -2.06 1.35 7.12
C ALA A 106 -2.13 0.97 5.63
N LEU A 107 -2.88 -0.08 5.28
CA LEU A 107 -3.09 -0.49 3.88
C LEU A 107 -3.80 0.60 3.08
N ALA A 108 -4.81 1.22 3.69
CA ALA A 108 -5.50 2.38 3.13
C ALA A 108 -4.51 3.52 2.82
N GLY A 109 -3.66 3.90 3.78
CA GLY A 109 -2.60 4.89 3.57
C GLY A 109 -1.65 4.51 2.44
N LEU A 110 -1.20 3.27 2.40
CA LEU A 110 -0.33 2.74 1.34
C LEU A 110 -0.96 2.91 -0.06
N PHE A 111 -2.24 2.58 -0.23
CA PHE A 111 -2.93 2.75 -1.50
C PHE A 111 -2.99 4.21 -1.95
N VAL A 112 -3.24 5.15 -1.02
CA VAL A 112 -3.23 6.59 -1.36
C VAL A 112 -1.87 7.01 -1.90
N GLU A 113 -0.81 6.71 -1.16
CA GLU A 113 0.55 7.14 -1.52
C GLU A 113 1.00 6.62 -2.89
N ILE A 114 0.63 5.38 -3.21
CA ILE A 114 0.95 4.74 -4.48
C ILE A 114 0.05 5.25 -5.61
N LEU A 115 -1.24 5.50 -5.37
CA LEU A 115 -2.19 5.78 -6.44
C LEU A 115 -2.35 7.26 -6.78
N ILE A 116 -1.98 8.18 -5.88
CA ILE A 116 -1.88 9.61 -6.22
C ILE A 116 -1.01 9.85 -7.48
N PRO A 117 0.25 9.37 -7.57
CA PRO A 117 1.06 9.57 -8.77
C PRO A 117 0.53 8.81 -9.99
N VAL A 118 -0.08 7.63 -9.79
CA VAL A 118 -0.68 6.86 -10.89
C VAL A 118 -1.86 7.62 -11.51
N ALA A 119 -2.76 8.14 -10.68
CA ALA A 119 -3.91 8.94 -11.15
C ALA A 119 -3.47 10.22 -11.92
N ALA A 120 -2.29 10.75 -11.59
CA ALA A 120 -1.71 11.87 -12.34
C ALA A 120 -1.18 11.44 -13.72
N ALA A 121 -0.60 10.24 -13.83
CA ALA A 121 -0.04 9.70 -15.07
C ALA A 121 -1.12 9.18 -16.04
N VAL A 122 -2.19 8.56 -15.54
CA VAL A 122 -3.27 7.94 -16.34
C VAL A 122 -4.07 8.95 -17.18
N LYS A 123 -3.96 10.27 -16.91
CA LYS A 123 -4.54 11.31 -17.78
C LYS A 123 -4.06 11.25 -19.24
N ASN A 124 -2.93 10.61 -19.51
CA ASN A 124 -2.31 10.57 -20.84
C ASN A 124 -2.30 9.18 -21.48
N GLU A 125 -2.70 8.13 -20.77
CA GLU A 125 -2.62 6.74 -21.23
C GLU A 125 -4.01 6.10 -21.18
N VAL A 126 -4.51 5.69 -22.34
CA VAL A 126 -5.89 5.24 -22.52
C VAL A 126 -6.10 3.88 -21.86
N ASN A 127 -7.05 3.81 -20.91
CA ASN A 127 -7.84 2.64 -20.52
C ASN A 127 -7.02 1.41 -20.13
N VAL A 128 -6.61 1.35 -18.85
CA VAL A 128 -5.75 0.26 -18.34
C VAL A 128 -6.59 -0.77 -17.57
N PRO A 129 -6.90 -1.96 -18.14
CA PRO A 129 -7.92 -2.86 -17.59
C PRO A 129 -7.63 -3.34 -16.16
N CYS A 130 -6.36 -3.57 -15.82
CA CYS A 130 -5.98 -4.04 -14.48
C CYS A 130 -6.10 -2.94 -13.41
N LEU A 131 -5.92 -1.66 -13.78
CA LEU A 131 -6.19 -0.53 -12.89
C LEU A 131 -7.69 -0.39 -12.65
N LYS A 132 -8.51 -0.46 -13.71
CA LYS A 132 -9.96 -0.43 -13.60
C LYS A 132 -10.48 -1.54 -12.68
N ASN A 133 -10.08 -2.78 -12.91
CA ASN A 133 -10.47 -3.93 -12.07
C ASN A 133 -10.06 -3.73 -10.60
N PHE A 134 -8.87 -3.19 -10.36
CA PHE A 134 -8.40 -2.90 -9.01
C PHE A 134 -9.27 -1.85 -8.31
N VAL A 135 -9.59 -0.75 -9.00
CA VAL A 135 -10.44 0.32 -8.46
C VAL A 135 -11.85 -0.20 -8.19
N GLU A 136 -12.45 -0.93 -9.12
CA GLU A 136 -13.79 -1.50 -8.95
C GLU A 136 -13.88 -2.46 -7.75
N MET A 137 -12.87 -3.31 -7.55
CA MET A 137 -12.79 -4.24 -6.42
C MET A 137 -12.87 -3.54 -5.05
N LEU A 138 -12.25 -2.37 -4.91
CA LEU A 138 -12.18 -1.66 -3.63
C LEU A 138 -13.17 -0.49 -3.51
N TYR A 139 -13.82 -0.08 -4.60
CA TYR A 139 -14.67 1.12 -4.63
C TYR A 139 -15.81 1.06 -3.61
N GLN A 140 -16.54 -0.06 -3.56
CA GLN A 140 -17.67 -0.23 -2.63
C GLN A 140 -17.23 -0.22 -1.17
N ASN A 141 -16.14 -0.92 -0.85
CA ASN A 141 -15.62 -0.99 0.52
C ASN A 141 -15.09 0.38 1.00
N THR A 142 -14.41 1.11 0.10
CA THR A 142 -13.88 2.43 0.42
C THR A 142 -14.98 3.49 0.54
N PHE A 143 -16.06 3.37 -0.23
CA PHE A 143 -17.27 4.19 -0.07
C PHE A 143 -17.86 4.06 1.34
N GLU A 144 -18.07 2.84 1.83
CA GLU A 144 -18.58 2.59 3.19
C GLU A 144 -17.64 3.12 4.29
N LEU A 145 -16.33 3.06 4.07
CA LEU A 145 -15.33 3.56 5.02
C LEU A 145 -15.18 5.09 4.96
N SER A 146 -15.47 5.72 3.81
CA SER A 146 -15.29 7.16 3.57
C SER A 146 -16.17 8.03 4.47
N SER A 147 -17.33 7.52 4.87
CA SER A 147 -18.29 8.20 5.74
C SER A 147 -17.85 8.22 7.22
N ARG A 148 -16.74 7.54 7.56
CA ARG A 148 -16.29 7.37 8.96
C ARG A 148 -14.88 7.88 9.27
N LYS A 149 -13.99 8.04 8.28
CA LYS A 149 -12.56 8.39 8.52
C LYS A 149 -11.93 9.22 7.39
N LYS A 150 -11.01 10.14 7.74
CA LYS A 150 -10.33 11.07 6.80
C LYS A 150 -9.53 10.37 5.69
N HIS A 151 -8.67 9.39 6.01
CA HIS A 151 -7.88 8.69 4.98
C HIS A 151 -8.73 7.81 4.05
N SER A 152 -9.78 7.20 4.60
CA SER A 152 -10.75 6.44 3.78
C SER A 152 -11.46 7.33 2.77
N LEU A 153 -11.77 8.58 3.14
CA LEU A 153 -12.33 9.58 2.23
C LEU A 153 -11.33 9.95 1.12
N VAL A 154 -10.04 10.09 1.43
CA VAL A 154 -9.01 10.40 0.42
C VAL A 154 -8.88 9.26 -0.60
N ILE A 155 -8.87 8.00 -0.16
CA ILE A 155 -8.84 6.83 -1.07
C ILE A 155 -10.06 6.82 -1.97
N TYR A 156 -11.25 7.00 -1.38
CA TYR A 156 -12.49 7.03 -2.14
C TYR A 156 -12.45 8.11 -3.23
N ASN A 157 -11.94 9.30 -2.91
CA ASN A 157 -11.77 10.38 -3.89
C ASN A 157 -10.75 10.04 -4.98
N VAL A 158 -9.62 9.41 -4.64
CA VAL A 158 -8.61 8.97 -5.62
C VAL A 158 -9.19 7.89 -6.55
N PHE A 159 -9.89 6.91 -6.00
CA PHE A 159 -10.58 5.86 -6.78
C PHE A 159 -11.68 6.44 -7.67
N GLY A 160 -12.48 7.38 -7.17
CA GLY A 160 -13.48 8.09 -7.97
C GLY A 160 -12.86 8.78 -9.17
N ARG A 161 -11.78 9.54 -8.95
CA ARG A 161 -11.04 10.23 -10.03
C ARG A 161 -10.54 9.25 -11.10
N ILE A 162 -9.88 8.16 -10.69
CA ILE A 162 -9.36 7.16 -11.64
C ILE A 162 -10.51 6.51 -12.41
N ARG A 163 -11.60 6.14 -11.72
CA ARG A 163 -12.77 5.52 -12.35
C ARG A 163 -13.46 6.44 -13.36
N ASP A 164 -13.58 7.71 -13.04
CA ASP A 164 -14.23 8.69 -13.92
C ASP A 164 -13.34 8.99 -15.16
N GLN A 165 -12.01 8.89 -15.03
CA GLN A 165 -11.07 8.97 -16.16
C GLN A 165 -11.18 7.76 -17.10
N GLU A 166 -11.37 6.56 -16.58
CA GLU A 166 -11.52 5.32 -17.36
C GLU A 166 -12.89 5.19 -18.08
N ARG A 167 -13.84 6.09 -17.81
CA ARG A 167 -15.18 6.11 -18.43
C ARG A 167 -15.33 7.14 -19.56
N ALA A 168 -14.39 8.07 -19.69
CA ALA A 168 -14.35 9.11 -20.73
C ALA A 168 -13.58 8.62 -21.96
#